data_AF-A0A840GNN4-F1
#
_entry.id   AF-A0A840GNN4-F1
#
_cell.length_a   1.000
_cell.length_b   1.000
_cell.length_c   1.000
_cell.angle_alpha   90.00
_cell.angle_beta   90.00
_cell.angle_gamma   90.00
#
_symmetry.space_group_name_H-M   'P 1'
#
loop_
_entity.id
_entity.type
_entity.pdbx_description
1 polymer ?
#
loop_
_entity_poly.entity_id
_entity_poly.type
_entity_poly.pdbx_seq_one_letter_code
_entity_poly.pdbx_strand_id
1 'polypeptide(L)'
;MMIIDLKIKLQVNRVFSEMGGSLGETVENPVTGARWVKGVDAIKVQKEDASRALVARHRFAQEGPSHAPPLPTTRGERESLKTGGLSHLVAWYAESLMRMDYDMDAHPSFDEYVCGVMASPYAPDSVKQDRELKQSFPPKVLDHLGPGLVWRAH
;
A
#
# COMPACT_ATOMS: atom_id res chain seq x y z
N MET A 1 -0.03 -15.33 -13.97
CA MET A 1 -1.06 -14.37 -13.48
C MET A 1 -2.35 -15.06 -13.03
N MET A 2 -3.10 -15.76 -13.91
CA MET A 2 -4.45 -16.30 -13.61
C MET A 2 -4.64 -17.09 -12.30
N ILE A 3 -3.66 -17.91 -11.87
CA ILE A 3 -3.80 -18.75 -10.66
C ILE A 3 -3.79 -17.89 -9.39
N ILE A 4 -2.96 -16.84 -9.34
CA ILE A 4 -2.87 -15.94 -8.19
C ILE A 4 -4.15 -15.13 -8.06
N ASP A 5 -4.66 -14.61 -9.18
CA ASP A 5 -5.90 -13.83 -9.19
C ASP A 5 -7.09 -14.66 -8.72
N LEU A 6 -7.15 -15.95 -9.10
CA LEU A 6 -8.22 -16.85 -8.64
C LEU A 6 -8.12 -17.12 -7.14
N LYS A 7 -6.91 -17.38 -6.62
CA LYS A 7 -6.69 -17.59 -5.18
C LYS A 7 -7.07 -16.35 -4.37
N ILE A 8 -6.67 -15.16 -4.84
CA ILE A 8 -7.01 -13.89 -4.20
C ILE A 8 -8.53 -13.68 -4.22
N LYS A 9 -9.20 -13.90 -5.36
CA LYS A 9 -10.67 -13.80 -5.44
C LYS A 9 -11.38 -14.74 -4.47
N LEU A 10 -10.92 -15.99 -4.34
CA LEU A 10 -11.47 -16.94 -3.37
C LEU A 10 -11.23 -16.48 -1.93
N GLN A 11 -10.03 -16.00 -1.61
CA GLN A 11 -9.70 -15.45 -0.30
C GLN A 11 -10.61 -14.25 0.04
N VAL A 12 -10.76 -13.30 -0.90
CA VAL A 12 -11.65 -12.13 -0.74
C VAL A 12 -13.09 -12.57 -0.53
N ASN A 13 -13.61 -13.50 -1.32
CA ASN A 13 -14.96 -14.00 -1.12
C ASN A 13 -15.17 -14.64 0.25
N ARG A 14 -14.18 -15.42 0.71
CA ARG A 14 -14.21 -16.04 2.03
C ARG A 14 -14.26 -15.01 3.15
N VAL A 15 -13.31 -14.08 3.21
CA VAL A 15 -13.25 -13.11 4.33
C VAL A 15 -14.48 -12.20 4.37
N PHE A 16 -15.07 -11.85 3.21
CA PHE A 16 -16.31 -11.08 3.16
C PHE A 16 -17.54 -11.91 3.55
N SER A 17 -17.53 -13.24 3.36
CA SER A 17 -18.61 -14.11 3.82
C SER A 17 -18.59 -14.34 5.33
N GLU A 18 -17.41 -14.28 5.94
CA GLU A 18 -17.19 -14.40 7.38
C GLU A 18 -17.41 -13.07 8.12
N MET A 19 -17.64 -11.97 7.39
CA MET A 19 -17.81 -10.64 7.95
C MET A 19 -19.18 -10.48 8.64
N GLY A 20 -19.14 -10.09 9.91
CA GLY A 20 -20.32 -9.77 10.72
C GLY A 20 -21.04 -8.48 10.32
N GLY A 21 -21.89 -8.00 11.23
CA GLY A 21 -22.61 -6.73 11.09
C GLY A 21 -23.98 -6.84 10.39
N SER A 22 -24.88 -5.94 10.78
CA SER A 22 -26.25 -5.85 10.27
C SER A 22 -26.36 -4.94 9.04
N LEU A 23 -27.48 -5.02 8.31
CA LEU A 23 -27.77 -4.07 7.24
C LEU A 23 -27.88 -2.64 7.81
N GLY A 24 -27.29 -1.66 7.13
CA GLY A 24 -27.21 -0.26 7.58
C GLY A 24 -26.08 0.03 8.56
N GLU A 25 -25.34 -0.97 9.01
CA GLU A 25 -24.21 -0.79 9.92
C GLU A 25 -22.93 -0.39 9.16
N THR A 26 -22.18 0.55 9.73
CA THR A 26 -20.82 0.85 9.26
C THR A 26 -19.88 -0.25 9.72
N VAL A 27 -19.33 -0.98 8.76
CA VAL A 27 -18.35 -2.07 8.95
C VAL A 27 -17.02 -1.71 8.30
N GLU A 28 -15.96 -2.45 8.63
CA GLU A 28 -14.64 -2.28 8.03
C GLU A 28 -14.38 -3.36 6.99
N ASN A 29 -13.78 -2.96 5.86
CA ASN A 29 -13.24 -3.87 4.87
C ASN A 29 -12.09 -4.67 5.52
N PRO A 30 -12.20 -6.01 5.62
CA PRO A 30 -11.26 -6.80 6.40
C PRO A 30 -9.84 -6.83 5.81
N VAL A 31 -9.65 -6.35 4.58
CA VAL A 31 -8.35 -6.31 3.90
C VAL A 31 -7.76 -4.90 3.87
N THR A 32 -8.57 -3.87 3.60
CA THR A 32 -8.09 -2.49 3.45
C THR A 32 -8.29 -1.64 4.70
N GLY A 33 -9.14 -2.09 5.64
CA GLY A 33 -9.58 -1.31 6.80
C GLY A 33 -10.48 -0.12 6.43
N ALA A 34 -10.89 0.02 5.17
CA ALA A 34 -11.81 1.09 4.74
C ALA A 34 -13.20 0.87 5.33
N ARG A 35 -13.85 1.94 5.79
CA ARG A 35 -15.21 1.89 6.35
C ARG A 35 -16.25 1.98 5.24
N TRP A 36 -17.32 1.19 5.36
CA TRP A 36 -18.45 1.19 4.43
C TRP A 36 -19.75 0.76 5.14
N VAL A 37 -20.89 1.16 4.61
CA VAL A 37 -22.22 0.85 5.17
C VAL A 37 -22.79 -0.40 4.51
N LYS A 38 -22.95 -1.47 5.30
CA LYS A 38 -23.38 -2.78 4.79
C LYS A 38 -24.81 -2.73 4.23
N GLY A 39 -24.99 -3.16 2.99
CA GLY A 39 -26.31 -3.16 2.32
C GLY A 39 -26.74 -1.82 1.74
N VAL A 40 -25.95 -0.75 1.96
CA VAL A 40 -26.11 0.55 1.29
C VAL A 40 -25.02 0.72 0.25
N ASP A 41 -23.76 0.57 0.68
CA ASP A 41 -22.61 0.61 -0.23
C ASP A 41 -22.44 -0.73 -0.97
N ALA A 42 -21.96 -0.65 -2.21
CA ALA A 42 -21.78 -1.81 -3.05
C ALA A 42 -20.65 -2.72 -2.54
N ILE A 43 -21.01 -3.90 -2.03
CA ILE A 43 -20.03 -4.93 -1.61
C ILE A 43 -19.06 -5.34 -2.73
N LYS A 44 -19.49 -5.22 -4.00
CA LYS A 44 -18.65 -5.50 -5.16
C LYS A 44 -17.41 -4.61 -5.19
N VAL A 45 -17.58 -3.31 -4.98
CA VAL A 45 -16.48 -2.33 -4.94
C VAL A 45 -15.50 -2.68 -3.81
N GLN A 46 -16.03 -3.02 -2.63
CA GLN A 46 -15.21 -3.40 -1.48
C GLN A 46 -14.35 -4.65 -1.75
N LYS A 47 -14.90 -5.64 -2.46
CA LYS A 47 -14.18 -6.84 -2.88
C LYS A 47 -13.13 -6.55 -3.96
N GLU A 48 -13.42 -5.63 -4.88
CA GLU A 48 -12.47 -5.19 -5.90
C GLU A 48 -11.28 -4.48 -5.27
N ASP A 49 -11.51 -3.55 -4.34
CA ASP A 49 -10.46 -2.85 -3.61
C ASP A 49 -9.59 -3.81 -2.79
N ALA A 50 -10.23 -4.76 -2.09
CA ALA A 50 -9.53 -5.82 -1.36
C ALA A 50 -8.67 -6.69 -2.29
N SER A 51 -9.17 -7.00 -3.50
CA SER A 51 -8.43 -7.76 -4.49
C SER A 51 -7.21 -7.00 -4.99
N ARG A 52 -7.35 -5.70 -5.34
CA ARG A 52 -6.23 -4.86 -5.79
C ARG A 52 -5.15 -4.76 -4.71
N ALA A 53 -5.54 -4.53 -3.46
CA ALA A 53 -4.61 -4.47 -2.33
C ALA A 53 -3.83 -5.78 -2.12
N LEU A 54 -4.49 -6.95 -2.22
CA LEU A 54 -3.82 -8.25 -2.07
C LEU A 54 -2.93 -8.59 -3.26
N VAL A 55 -3.32 -8.22 -4.49
CA VAL A 55 -2.46 -8.36 -5.67
C VAL A 55 -1.21 -7.51 -5.51
N ALA A 56 -1.35 -6.26 -5.07
CA ALA A 56 -0.21 -5.39 -4.84
C ALA A 56 0.72 -5.92 -3.75
N ARG A 57 0.18 -6.43 -2.64
CA ARG A 57 0.98 -7.11 -1.61
C ARG A 57 1.73 -8.32 -2.17
N HIS A 58 1.10 -9.12 -3.03
CA HIS A 58 1.75 -10.28 -3.65
C HIS A 58 2.87 -9.86 -4.60
N ARG A 59 2.62 -8.89 -5.48
CA ARG A 59 3.64 -8.35 -6.40
C ARG A 59 4.80 -7.72 -5.65
N PHE A 60 4.53 -6.92 -4.63
CA PHE A 60 5.56 -6.35 -3.78
C PHE A 60 6.45 -7.42 -3.13
N ALA A 61 5.88 -8.55 -2.71
CA ALA A 61 6.66 -9.66 -2.17
C ALA A 61 7.56 -10.36 -3.20
N GLN A 62 7.30 -10.18 -4.51
CA GLN A 62 8.10 -10.74 -5.60
C GLN A 62 9.14 -9.76 -6.13
N GLU A 63 8.76 -8.48 -6.21
CA GLU A 63 9.53 -7.42 -6.87
C GLU A 63 10.33 -6.56 -5.87
N GLY A 64 9.86 -6.46 -4.63
CA GLY A 64 10.46 -5.62 -3.60
C GLY A 64 11.68 -6.25 -2.90
N PRO A 65 12.33 -5.51 -1.99
CA PRO A 65 13.50 -6.01 -1.27
C PRO A 65 13.15 -7.23 -0.42
N SER A 66 13.99 -8.27 -0.45
CA SER A 66 13.76 -9.55 0.24
C SER A 66 13.64 -9.44 1.77
N HIS A 67 14.18 -8.38 2.35
CA HIS A 67 14.16 -8.09 3.79
C HIS A 67 13.12 -7.01 4.15
N ALA A 68 12.32 -6.53 3.20
CA ALA A 68 11.22 -5.62 3.47
C ALA A 68 10.06 -6.35 4.17
N PRO A 69 9.34 -5.69 5.09
CA PRO A 69 8.08 -6.24 5.60
C PRO A 69 7.04 -6.36 4.47
N PRO A 70 6.02 -7.21 4.64
CA PRO A 70 4.90 -7.28 3.69
C PRO A 70 4.25 -5.91 3.48
N LEU A 71 3.77 -5.65 2.26
CA LEU A 71 3.07 -4.40 1.95
C LEU A 71 1.82 -4.25 2.85
N PRO A 72 1.73 -3.22 3.71
CA PRO A 72 0.59 -3.01 4.58
C PRO A 72 -0.63 -2.55 3.76
N THR A 73 -1.77 -3.20 3.93
CA THR A 73 -3.01 -2.88 3.21
C THR A 73 -3.97 -2.06 4.06
N THR A 74 -3.85 -2.14 5.39
CA THR A 74 -4.66 -1.34 6.33
C THR A 74 -3.91 -0.12 6.86
N ARG A 75 -4.66 0.86 7.38
CA ARG A 75 -4.07 2.00 8.10
C ARG A 75 -3.31 1.54 9.35
N GLY A 76 -3.87 0.60 10.12
CA GLY A 76 -3.23 0.08 11.33
C GLY A 76 -1.87 -0.55 11.05
N GLU A 77 -1.79 -1.40 10.02
CA GLU A 77 -0.53 -1.99 9.57
C GLU A 77 0.47 -0.90 9.13
N ARG A 78 0.03 0.10 8.36
CA ARG A 78 0.89 1.23 7.94
C ARG A 78 1.46 1.98 9.14
N GLU A 79 0.63 2.38 10.10
CA GLU A 79 1.10 3.10 11.29
C GLU A 79 2.06 2.25 12.14
N SER A 80 1.84 0.94 12.22
CA SER A 80 2.74 0.04 12.96
C SER A 80 4.15 -0.06 12.36
N LEU A 81 4.30 0.23 11.06
CA LEU A 81 5.59 0.20 10.34
C LEU A 81 6.32 1.56 10.35
N LYS A 82 5.69 2.64 10.81
CA LYS A 82 6.27 4.00 10.86
C LYS A 82 7.22 4.18 12.07
N THR A 83 8.20 3.28 12.18
CA THR A 83 9.20 3.25 13.26
C THR A 83 10.60 3.71 12.82
N GLY A 84 10.74 4.13 11.56
CA GLY A 84 12.02 4.48 10.92
C GLY A 84 12.51 3.42 9.92
N GLY A 85 13.63 3.68 9.26
CA GLY A 85 14.29 2.73 8.35
C GLY A 85 13.43 2.28 7.16
N LEU A 86 13.71 1.07 6.67
CA LEU A 86 13.04 0.48 5.51
C LEU A 86 11.53 0.25 5.75
N SER A 87 11.13 -0.15 6.96
CA SER A 87 9.72 -0.38 7.27
C SER A 87 8.87 0.89 7.10
N HIS A 88 9.42 2.04 7.47
CA HIS A 88 8.73 3.32 7.30
C HIS A 88 8.56 3.66 5.82
N LEU A 89 9.58 3.40 5.00
CA LEU A 89 9.52 3.60 3.55
C LEU A 89 8.45 2.70 2.90
N VAL A 90 8.34 1.45 3.33
CA VAL A 90 7.27 0.53 2.90
C VAL A 90 5.89 1.05 3.29
N ALA A 91 5.74 1.61 4.49
CA ALA A 91 4.47 2.21 4.93
C ALA A 91 4.04 3.38 4.04
N TRP A 92 4.98 4.26 3.67
CA TRP A 92 4.69 5.38 2.75
C TRP A 92 4.43 4.91 1.32
N TYR A 93 5.21 3.96 0.81
CA TYR A 93 4.96 3.37 -0.51
C TYR A 93 3.56 2.77 -0.60
N ALA A 94 3.14 2.03 0.42
CA ALA A 94 1.79 1.49 0.48
C ALA A 94 0.69 2.56 0.57
N GLU A 95 0.91 3.65 1.31
CA GLU A 95 -0.03 4.78 1.34
C GLU A 95 -0.14 5.46 -0.03
N SER A 96 0.99 5.64 -0.71
CA SER A 96 1.06 6.19 -2.06
C SER A 96 0.32 5.29 -3.07
N LEU A 97 0.58 3.99 -3.07
CA LEU A 97 -0.14 3.00 -3.89
C LEU A 97 -1.64 2.99 -3.61
N MET A 98 -2.06 3.01 -2.35
CA MET A 98 -3.48 3.01 -1.98
C MET A 98 -4.21 4.21 -2.60
N ARG A 99 -3.59 5.39 -2.63
CA ARG A 99 -4.18 6.60 -3.25
C ARG A 99 -4.21 6.54 -4.78
N MET A 100 -3.49 5.59 -5.35
CA MET A 100 -3.45 5.25 -6.78
C MET A 100 -4.24 3.97 -7.08
N ASP A 101 -5.20 3.60 -6.22
CA ASP A 101 -6.01 2.38 -6.37
C ASP A 101 -5.20 1.07 -6.47
N TYR A 102 -3.98 1.09 -5.93
CA TYR A 102 -2.97 0.04 -6.06
C TYR A 102 -2.55 -0.25 -7.51
N ASP A 103 -2.62 0.73 -8.40
CA ASP A 103 -2.06 0.65 -9.75
C ASP A 103 -0.53 0.68 -9.69
N MET A 104 0.06 -0.51 -9.61
CA MET A 104 1.52 -0.69 -9.58
C MET A 104 2.20 -0.43 -10.93
N ASP A 105 1.44 -0.39 -12.04
CA ASP A 105 2.02 -0.17 -13.36
C ASP A 105 2.12 1.35 -13.66
N ALA A 106 1.20 2.15 -13.09
CA ALA A 106 1.26 3.61 -13.13
C ALA A 106 2.09 4.24 -11.99
N HIS A 107 2.42 3.46 -10.97
CA HIS A 107 3.26 3.90 -9.84
C HIS A 107 4.73 3.52 -10.09
N PRO A 108 5.72 4.37 -9.71
CA PRO A 108 7.12 3.99 -9.74
C PRO A 108 7.36 2.68 -8.96
N SER A 109 8.39 1.94 -9.35
CA SER A 109 8.85 0.81 -8.54
C SER A 109 9.17 1.26 -7.12
N PHE A 110 9.21 0.32 -6.16
CA PHE A 110 9.56 0.65 -4.79
C PHE A 110 10.89 1.41 -4.69
N ASP A 111 11.93 0.91 -5.35
CA ASP A 111 13.26 1.52 -5.32
C ASP A 111 13.24 2.93 -5.92
N GLU A 112 12.58 3.15 -7.06
CA GLU A 112 12.46 4.47 -7.67
C GLU A 112 11.72 5.44 -6.76
N TYR A 113 10.59 5.02 -6.20
CA TYR A 113 9.81 5.80 -5.26
C TYR A 113 10.63 6.18 -4.03
N VAL A 114 11.36 5.23 -3.44
CA VAL A 114 12.22 5.49 -2.27
C VAL A 114 13.35 6.45 -2.63
N CYS A 115 14.02 6.29 -3.78
CA CYS A 115 15.01 7.27 -4.24
C CYS A 115 14.40 8.69 -4.33
N GLY A 116 13.15 8.77 -4.79
CA GLY A 116 12.32 9.98 -4.77
C GLY A 116 12.11 10.56 -3.38
N VAL A 117 11.69 9.74 -2.43
CA VAL A 117 11.51 10.12 -1.02
C VAL A 117 12.83 10.63 -0.44
N MET A 118 13.95 9.96 -0.71
CA MET A 118 15.28 10.34 -0.23
C MET A 118 15.76 11.70 -0.79
N ALA A 119 15.27 12.11 -1.97
CA ALA A 119 15.53 13.42 -2.55
C ALA A 119 14.49 14.50 -2.16
N SER A 120 13.37 14.11 -1.56
CA SER A 120 12.26 15.03 -1.30
C SER A 120 12.60 16.02 -0.17
N PRO A 121 12.33 17.32 -0.34
CA PRO A 121 12.46 18.29 0.75
C PRO A 121 11.45 18.04 1.88
N TYR A 122 10.39 17.27 1.62
CA TYR A 122 9.33 16.96 2.57
C TYR A 122 9.60 15.69 3.39
N ALA A 123 10.63 14.91 3.03
CA ALA A 123 11.02 13.75 3.81
C ALA A 123 11.78 14.18 5.09
N PRO A 124 11.52 13.54 6.25
CA PRO A 124 12.24 13.79 7.48
C PRO A 124 13.74 13.55 7.36
N ASP A 125 14.55 14.36 8.04
CA ASP A 125 16.01 14.21 8.03
C ASP A 125 16.46 12.87 8.63
N SER A 126 15.70 12.31 9.57
CA SER A 126 15.97 10.98 10.13
C SER A 126 15.98 9.88 9.07
N VAL A 127 15.16 10.00 8.02
CA VAL A 127 15.13 9.08 6.89
C VAL A 127 16.24 9.42 5.90
N LYS A 128 16.36 10.71 5.52
CA LYS A 128 17.35 11.16 4.52
C LYS A 128 18.81 11.00 4.97
N GLN A 129 19.07 10.98 6.28
CA GLN A 129 20.42 10.83 6.85
C GLN A 129 20.70 9.41 7.35
N ASP A 130 19.76 8.49 7.24
CA ASP A 130 19.99 7.07 7.53
C ASP A 130 21.05 6.52 6.56
N ARG A 131 22.13 5.98 7.11
CA ARG A 131 23.29 5.54 6.34
C ARG A 131 22.97 4.33 5.46
N GLU A 132 22.21 3.37 5.97
CA GLU A 132 21.88 2.14 5.24
C GLU A 132 20.91 2.45 4.10
N LEU A 133 19.92 3.32 4.37
CA LEU A 133 18.98 3.77 3.35
C LEU A 133 19.68 4.56 2.24
N LYS A 134 20.60 5.47 2.56
CA LYS A 134 21.33 6.23 1.54
C LYS A 134 22.20 5.36 0.64
N GLN A 135 22.79 4.31 1.21
CA GLN A 135 23.61 3.37 0.45
C GLN A 135 22.75 2.52 -0.50
N SER A 136 21.57 2.11 -0.05
CA SER A 136 20.66 1.26 -0.82
C SER A 136 19.81 2.05 -1.83
N PHE A 137 19.47 3.29 -1.50
CA PHE A 137 18.55 4.15 -2.25
C PHE A 137 19.14 5.56 -2.40
N PRO A 138 20.05 5.77 -3.36
CA PRO A 138 20.64 7.09 -3.59
C PRO A 138 19.56 8.10 -3.98
N PRO A 139 19.55 9.33 -3.40
CA PRO A 139 18.54 10.34 -3.71
C PRO A 139 18.43 10.63 -5.20
N LYS A 140 17.21 10.53 -5.75
CA LYS A 140 16.89 10.88 -7.14
C LYS A 140 15.56 11.64 -7.18
N VAL A 141 15.55 12.84 -7.74
CA VAL A 141 14.34 13.67 -7.81
C VAL A 141 13.26 12.96 -8.64
N LEU A 142 12.03 13.01 -8.16
CA LEU A 142 10.83 12.52 -8.82
C LEU A 142 9.80 13.66 -8.91
N ASP A 143 9.54 14.14 -10.13
CA ASP A 143 8.75 15.36 -10.38
C ASP A 143 7.30 15.28 -9.90
N HIS A 144 6.75 14.07 -9.76
CA HIS A 144 5.35 13.86 -9.39
C HIS A 144 5.17 13.34 -7.95
N LEU A 145 6.24 13.37 -7.15
CA LEU A 145 6.17 13.09 -5.73
C LEU A 145 5.77 14.36 -4.97
N GLY A 146 4.50 14.43 -4.55
CA GLY A 146 3.96 15.62 -3.89
C GLY A 146 4.38 15.79 -2.42
N PRO A 147 3.98 16.90 -1.76
CA PRO A 147 4.36 17.20 -0.37
C PRO A 147 3.93 16.17 0.68
N GLY A 148 2.92 15.36 0.37
CA GLY A 148 2.49 14.25 1.22
C GLY A 148 3.33 12.98 1.07
N LEU A 149 4.41 13.02 0.28
CA LEU A 149 5.15 11.83 -0.17
C LEU A 149 4.21 10.83 -0.83
N VAL A 150 3.32 11.33 -1.69
CA VAL A 150 2.36 10.53 -2.44
C VAL A 150 2.61 10.79 -3.91
N TRP A 151 2.77 9.71 -4.67
CA TRP A 151 2.85 9.74 -6.11
C TRP A 151 1.51 10.17 -6.70
N ARG A 152 1.57 11.03 -7.71
CA ARG A 152 0.42 11.45 -8.50
C ARG A 152 0.68 11.01 -9.94
N ALA A 153 -0.18 10.14 -10.47
CA ALA A 153 -0.16 9.86 -11.90
C ALA A 153 -0.62 11.10 -12.70
N HIS A 154 -0.23 11.10 -13.97
CA HIS A 154 -0.71 12.04 -15.00
C HIS A 154 -2.02 11.57 -15.61
#